data_AF-A0A7W1NJS5-F1
#
_entry.id   AF-A0A7W1NJS5-F1
#
_cell.length_a   1.000
_cell.length_b   1.000
_cell.length_c   1.000
_cell.angle_alpha   90.00
_cell.angle_beta   90.00
_cell.angle_gamma   90.00
#
_symmetry.space_group_name_H-M   'P 1'
#
loop_
_entity.id
_entity.type
_entity.pdbx_description
1 polymer ?
#
loop_
_entity_poly.entity_id
_entity_poly.type
_entity_poly.pdbx_seq_one_letter_code
_entity_poly.pdbx_strand_id
1 'polypeptide(L)'
;MSKRKNRNQSPNIPQSTLDRARQQLGQAADEEAVEAVPEVKAAPARVIEKAEPVVAARPAVERRPRPARTSTTTSRSTSRKEDKHDMNYIRQRLANPTRIVTEADLKAEYSYVMTDLRTMGILATILVIALVVIEKII
;
A
#
# COMPACT_ATOMS: atom_id res chain seq x y z
N MET A 1 -43.33 -11.53 17.43
CA MET A 1 -42.29 -11.40 18.48
C MET A 1 -41.01 -10.86 17.86
N SER A 2 -40.55 -9.68 18.30
CA SER A 2 -39.42 -8.94 17.73
C SER A 2 -38.10 -9.37 18.39
N LYS A 3 -37.23 -10.08 17.64
CA LYS A 3 -35.87 -10.38 18.08
C LYS A 3 -34.99 -9.14 17.86
N ARG A 4 -34.77 -8.37 18.93
CA ARG A 4 -33.84 -7.22 18.92
C ARG A 4 -32.42 -7.75 18.75
N LYS A 5 -31.80 -7.44 17.62
CA LYS A 5 -30.42 -7.83 17.27
C LYS A 5 -29.45 -7.04 18.14
N ASN A 6 -28.63 -7.74 18.91
CA ASN A 6 -27.67 -7.18 19.87
C ASN A 6 -26.69 -6.23 19.15
N ARG A 7 -26.79 -4.92 19.44
CA ARG A 7 -25.92 -3.86 18.88
C ARG A 7 -24.56 -3.74 19.58
N ASN A 8 -24.31 -4.56 20.60
CA ASN A 8 -23.10 -4.48 21.42
C ASN A 8 -22.03 -5.51 21.06
N GLN A 9 -22.21 -6.26 19.96
CA GLN A 9 -21.18 -7.20 19.53
C GLN A 9 -20.14 -6.43 18.73
N SER A 10 -19.08 -6.00 19.44
CA SER A 10 -17.88 -5.46 18.80
C SER A 10 -17.39 -6.48 17.76
N PRO A 11 -17.07 -6.05 16.53
CA PRO A 11 -16.56 -6.96 15.51
C PRO A 11 -15.27 -7.58 16.03
N ASN A 12 -15.14 -8.91 15.88
CA ASN A 12 -13.94 -9.65 16.29
C ASN A 12 -12.79 -9.32 15.32
N ILE A 13 -12.25 -8.11 15.44
CA ILE A 13 -11.11 -7.62 14.69
C ILE A 13 -9.86 -7.94 15.53
N PRO A 14 -8.86 -8.61 14.97
CA PRO A 14 -7.62 -8.89 15.69
C PRO A 14 -6.95 -7.56 16.09
N GLN A 15 -6.46 -7.48 17.33
CA GLN A 15 -5.87 -6.26 17.91
C GLN A 15 -4.77 -5.65 17.03
N SER A 16 -3.97 -6.50 16.38
CA SER A 16 -2.92 -6.09 15.43
C SER A 16 -3.43 -5.23 14.25
N THR A 17 -4.69 -5.40 13.85
CA THR A 17 -5.30 -4.59 12.78
C THR A 17 -5.75 -3.22 13.29
N LEU A 18 -6.19 -3.14 14.55
CA LEU A 18 -6.54 -1.87 15.18
C LEU A 18 -5.31 -1.01 15.42
N ASP A 19 -4.20 -1.62 15.87
CA ASP A 19 -2.96 -0.89 16.14
C ASP A 19 -2.33 -0.37 14.84
N ARG A 20 -2.34 -1.17 13.76
CA ARG A 20 -1.91 -0.71 12.44
C ARG A 20 -2.77 0.44 11.91
N ALA A 21 -4.10 0.37 12.08
CA ALA A 21 -4.99 1.44 11.65
C ALA A 21 -4.75 2.74 12.42
N ARG A 22 -4.46 2.66 13.72
CA ARG A 22 -4.08 3.82 14.55
C ARG A 22 -2.76 4.43 14.11
N GLN A 23 -1.76 3.61 13.79
CA GLN A 23 -0.47 4.09 13.28
C GLN A 23 -0.64 4.81 11.94
N GLN A 24 -1.41 4.24 11.01
CA GLN A 24 -1.66 4.88 9.71
C GLN A 24 -2.45 6.20 9.84
N LEU A 25 -3.37 6.29 10.80
CA LEU A 25 -4.13 7.52 11.03
C LEU A 25 -3.32 8.61 11.76
N GLY A 26 -2.43 8.21 12.68
CA GLY A 26 -1.53 9.13 13.37
C GLY A 26 -0.41 9.65 12.46
N GLN A 27 0.15 8.79 11.62
CA GLN A 27 1.23 9.15 10.71
C GLN A 27 0.77 10.08 9.57
N ALA A 28 -0.53 10.08 9.24
CA ALA A 28 -1.11 11.01 8.28
C ALA A 28 -1.38 12.41 8.84
N ALA A 29 -1.32 12.62 10.16
CA ALA A 29 -1.56 13.91 10.79
C ALA A 29 -0.28 14.74 11.01
N ASP A 30 0.89 14.10 11.07
CA ASP A 30 2.16 14.76 11.39
C ASP A 30 2.99 15.15 10.14
N GLU A 31 2.61 14.76 8.92
CA GLU A 31 3.34 15.09 7.68
C GLU A 31 2.81 16.33 6.92
N GLU A 32 1.72 16.98 7.38
CA GLU A 32 1.16 18.19 6.73
C GLU A 32 1.44 19.51 7.49
N ALA A 33 2.41 19.52 8.42
CA ALA A 33 2.93 20.74 9.06
C ALA A 33 4.26 21.19 8.43
N VAL A 34 4.16 21.60 7.16
CA VAL A 34 4.93 22.66 6.49
C VAL A 34 6.25 23.07 7.17
N GLU A 35 7.33 22.42 6.73
CA GLU A 35 8.66 23.04 6.64
C GLU A 35 8.59 24.14 5.56
N ALA A 36 9.10 25.32 5.90
CA ALA A 36 8.97 26.53 5.12
C ALA A 36 9.59 26.44 3.72
N VAL A 37 8.85 26.99 2.76
CA VAL A 37 9.16 27.19 1.33
C VAL A 37 10.27 28.26 1.12
N PRO A 38 10.81 28.49 -0.10
CA PRO A 38 12.25 28.57 -0.40
C PRO A 38 12.66 29.98 -0.88
N GLU A 39 13.94 30.21 -1.18
CA GLU A 39 14.37 31.40 -1.94
C GLU A 39 14.81 30.99 -3.35
N VAL A 40 13.93 31.19 -4.33
CA VAL A 40 14.26 31.15 -5.76
C VAL A 40 14.19 32.58 -6.31
N LYS A 41 15.33 33.07 -6.82
CA LYS A 41 15.37 34.25 -7.70
C LYS A 41 15.13 33.81 -9.14
N ALA A 42 14.25 34.56 -9.82
CA ALA A 42 14.10 34.75 -11.27
C ALA A 42 12.82 34.18 -11.95
N ALA A 43 11.81 35.07 -12.00
CA ALA A 43 11.07 35.50 -13.21
C ALA A 43 10.06 34.51 -13.87
N PRO A 44 9.05 35.01 -14.63
CA PRO A 44 7.69 35.00 -14.11
C PRO A 44 6.63 34.30 -15.01
N ALA A 45 5.49 34.04 -14.38
CA ALA A 45 4.14 34.00 -14.95
C ALA A 45 3.78 32.88 -15.93
N ARG A 46 3.18 31.81 -15.38
CA ARG A 46 1.91 31.29 -15.91
C ARG A 46 0.90 31.15 -14.79
N VAL A 47 -0.07 32.05 -14.81
CA VAL A 47 -1.34 31.94 -14.08
C VAL A 47 -2.06 30.72 -14.63
N ILE A 48 -2.27 29.71 -13.79
CA ILE A 48 -3.32 28.72 -13.99
C ILE A 48 -4.26 28.88 -12.82
N GLU A 49 -5.48 29.32 -13.15
CA GLU A 49 -6.58 29.56 -12.24
C GLU A 49 -6.79 28.38 -11.30
N LYS A 50 -6.90 28.74 -10.03
CA LYS A 50 -7.38 27.91 -8.93
C LYS A 50 -8.83 27.52 -9.22
N ALA A 51 -9.02 26.39 -9.90
CA ALA A 51 -10.33 25.76 -9.98
C ALA A 51 -10.66 25.15 -8.61
N GLU A 52 -11.60 25.78 -7.91
CA GLU A 52 -12.18 25.25 -6.68
C GLU A 52 -12.81 23.87 -6.96
N PRO A 53 -12.48 22.82 -6.18
CA PRO A 53 -13.23 21.58 -6.28
C PRO A 53 -14.60 21.79 -5.64
N VAL A 54 -15.60 22.07 -6.47
CA VAL A 54 -17.01 21.97 -6.12
C VAL A 54 -17.25 20.55 -5.60
N VAL A 55 -17.56 20.44 -4.32
CA VAL A 55 -17.98 19.21 -3.65
C VAL A 55 -19.29 18.76 -4.31
N ALA A 56 -19.17 17.91 -5.33
CA ALA A 56 -20.30 17.27 -5.96
C ALA A 56 -20.97 16.34 -4.94
N ALA A 57 -22.07 16.83 -4.37
CA ALA A 57 -22.99 16.05 -3.56
C ALA A 57 -23.44 14.83 -4.36
N ARG A 58 -23.02 13.63 -3.92
CA ARG A 58 -23.45 12.38 -4.53
C ARG A 58 -24.96 12.21 -4.32
N PRO A 59 -25.77 12.01 -5.38
CA PRO A 59 -27.18 11.74 -5.21
C PRO A 59 -27.38 10.40 -4.49
N ALA A 60 -28.32 10.38 -3.55
CA ALA A 60 -28.69 9.21 -2.78
C ALA A 60 -29.24 8.12 -3.72
N VAL A 61 -28.41 7.13 -4.02
CA VAL A 61 -28.81 5.96 -4.80
C VAL A 61 -29.77 5.12 -3.95
N GLU A 62 -31.03 5.15 -4.35
CA GLU A 62 -32.14 4.37 -3.82
C GLU A 62 -31.83 2.87 -3.91
N ARG A 63 -31.60 2.25 -2.75
CA ARG A 63 -31.23 0.83 -2.64
C ARG A 63 -32.45 -0.04 -2.90
N ARG A 64 -32.54 -0.59 -4.12
CA ARG A 64 -33.52 -1.64 -4.44
C ARG A 64 -33.29 -2.89 -3.57
N PRO A 65 -34.35 -3.56 -3.09
CA PRO A 65 -34.24 -4.77 -2.30
C PRO A 65 -33.67 -5.91 -3.15
N ARG A 66 -32.53 -6.44 -2.71
CA ARG A 66 -31.84 -7.56 -3.36
C ARG A 66 -32.61 -8.85 -3.07
N PRO A 67 -32.99 -9.66 -4.08
CA PRO A 67 -33.66 -10.93 -3.85
C PRO A 67 -32.76 -11.89 -3.05
N ALA A 68 -33.38 -12.62 -2.13
CA ALA A 68 -32.72 -13.57 -1.24
C ALA A 68 -32.04 -14.66 -2.06
N ARG A 69 -30.69 -14.68 -2.04
CA ARG A 69 -29.90 -15.77 -2.62
C ARG A 69 -30.06 -17.00 -1.75
N THR A 70 -30.64 -18.04 -2.32
CA THR A 70 -30.75 -19.39 -1.76
C THR A 70 -29.35 -19.91 -1.42
N SER A 71 -29.11 -20.20 -0.15
CA SER A 71 -27.85 -20.73 0.35
C SER A 71 -27.73 -22.20 -0.01
N THR A 72 -27.17 -22.51 -1.16
CA THR A 72 -26.75 -23.88 -1.49
C THR A 72 -25.52 -24.20 -0.63
N THR A 73 -25.74 -24.98 0.42
CA THR A 73 -24.71 -25.55 1.29
C THR A 73 -23.84 -26.52 0.50
N THR A 74 -22.72 -26.02 -0.02
CA THR A 74 -21.67 -26.86 -0.58
C THR A 74 -21.00 -27.62 0.55
N SER A 75 -21.13 -28.94 0.51
CA SER A 75 -20.48 -29.90 1.39
C SER A 75 -18.97 -29.73 1.34
N ARG A 76 -18.41 -29.36 2.49
CA ARG A 76 -16.98 -29.17 2.70
C ARG A 76 -16.32 -30.54 2.85
N SER A 77 -15.99 -31.18 1.73
CA SER A 77 -15.18 -32.40 1.74
C SER A 77 -13.78 -32.06 2.24
N THR A 78 -13.47 -32.49 3.46
CA THR A 78 -12.15 -32.46 4.06
C THR A 78 -11.29 -33.57 3.44
N SER A 79 -10.86 -33.38 2.19
CA SER A 79 -9.79 -34.22 1.61
C SER A 79 -8.45 -33.75 2.19
N ARG A 80 -7.73 -34.73 2.73
CA ARG A 80 -6.49 -34.56 3.47
C ARG A 80 -5.36 -34.28 2.48
N LYS A 81 -4.87 -33.05 2.55
CA LYS A 81 -3.49 -32.58 2.32
C LYS A 81 -2.45 -33.68 2.05
N GLU A 82 -2.27 -34.09 0.80
CA GLU A 82 -0.97 -34.67 0.39
C GLU A 82 -0.63 -34.57 -1.10
N ASP A 83 -1.27 -33.69 -1.87
CA ASP A 83 -0.75 -33.32 -3.19
C ASP A 83 -0.13 -31.93 -3.10
N LYS A 84 1.11 -31.89 -2.61
CA LYS A 84 2.00 -30.75 -2.73
C LYS A 84 2.32 -30.58 -4.21
N HIS A 85 1.42 -29.89 -4.89
CA HIS A 85 1.52 -29.50 -6.29
C HIS A 85 1.52 -30.69 -7.27
N ASP A 86 0.35 -31.32 -7.42
CA ASP A 86 0.08 -32.17 -8.58
C ASP A 86 0.56 -31.45 -9.86
N MET A 87 1.30 -32.16 -10.72
CA MET A 87 1.90 -31.57 -11.91
C MET A 87 0.84 -30.91 -12.81
N ASN A 88 -0.36 -31.47 -12.81
CA ASN A 88 -1.50 -30.89 -13.52
C ASN A 88 -1.92 -29.53 -12.93
N TYR A 89 -1.91 -29.41 -11.60
CA TYR A 89 -2.19 -28.15 -10.91
C TYR A 89 -1.16 -27.07 -11.25
N ILE A 90 0.14 -27.40 -11.26
CA ILE A 90 1.21 -26.45 -11.63
C ILE A 90 1.04 -26.00 -13.09
N ARG A 91 0.84 -26.94 -14.01
CA ARG A 91 0.63 -26.64 -15.44
C ARG A 91 -0.55 -25.69 -15.64
N GLN A 92 -1.66 -25.95 -14.95
CA GLN A 92 -2.85 -25.11 -15.06
C GLN A 92 -2.64 -23.70 -14.50
N ARG A 93 -1.84 -23.57 -13.43
CA ARG A 93 -1.50 -22.27 -12.83
C ARG A 93 -0.49 -21.47 -13.66
N LEU A 94 0.45 -22.15 -14.30
CA LEU A 94 1.40 -21.52 -15.23
C LEU A 94 0.74 -21.09 -16.54
N ALA A 95 -0.23 -21.86 -17.04
CA ALA A 95 -1.01 -21.50 -18.22
C ALA A 95 -1.94 -20.30 -17.99
N ASN A 96 -2.29 -20.01 -16.73
CA ASN A 96 -3.16 -18.91 -16.34
C ASN A 96 -2.49 -18.07 -15.25
N PRO A 97 -1.47 -17.25 -15.61
CA PRO A 97 -0.77 -16.44 -14.64
C PRO A 97 -1.75 -15.48 -13.96
N THR A 98 -1.83 -15.54 -12.64
CA THR A 98 -2.75 -14.71 -11.85
C THR A 98 -2.33 -13.23 -11.77
N ARG A 99 -1.08 -12.93 -12.13
CA ARG A 99 -0.53 -11.56 -12.19
C ARG A 99 0.49 -11.50 -13.32
N ILE A 100 0.26 -10.63 -14.28
CA ILE A 100 1.27 -10.23 -15.26
C ILE A 100 2.05 -9.10 -14.58
N VAL A 101 3.31 -9.34 -14.25
CA VAL A 101 4.17 -8.32 -13.64
C VAL A 101 4.83 -7.54 -14.77
N THR A 102 4.58 -6.23 -14.82
CA THR A 102 5.24 -5.38 -15.81
C THR A 102 6.63 -4.97 -15.33
N GLU A 103 7.52 -4.58 -16.26
CA GLU A 103 8.84 -4.06 -15.88
C GLU A 103 8.75 -2.81 -14.98
N ALA A 104 7.71 -2.00 -15.18
CA ALA A 104 7.44 -0.83 -14.35
C ALA A 104 7.14 -1.24 -12.90
N ASP A 105 6.34 -2.28 -12.70
CA ASP A 105 6.02 -2.80 -11.36
C ASP A 105 7.26 -3.38 -10.67
N LEU A 106 8.09 -4.13 -11.39
CA LEU A 106 9.37 -4.63 -10.86
C LEU A 106 10.27 -3.47 -10.44
N LYS A 107 10.44 -2.46 -11.29
CA LYS A 107 11.27 -1.29 -10.96
C LYS A 107 10.73 -0.55 -9.74
N ALA A 108 9.41 -0.42 -9.60
CA ALA A 108 8.80 0.20 -8.43
C ALA A 108 9.12 -0.59 -7.15
N GLU A 109 8.90 -1.91 -7.16
CA GLU A 109 9.13 -2.79 -6.00
C GLU A 109 10.63 -2.88 -5.62
N TYR A 110 11.55 -2.84 -6.59
CA TYR A 110 13.00 -2.94 -6.36
C TYR A 110 13.72 -1.59 -6.22
N SER A 111 13.04 -0.46 -6.42
CA SER A 111 13.64 0.87 -6.34
C SER A 111 14.30 1.16 -4.99
N TYR A 112 13.70 0.70 -3.90
CA TYR A 112 14.24 0.86 -2.54
C TYR A 112 15.61 0.21 -2.37
N VAL A 113 15.79 -1.00 -2.91
CA VAL A 113 17.08 -1.73 -2.83
C VAL A 113 18.17 -0.96 -3.57
N MET A 114 17.85 -0.41 -4.75
CA MET A 114 18.79 0.39 -5.51
C MET A 114 19.16 1.68 -4.78
N THR A 115 18.21 2.30 -4.08
CA THR A 115 18.46 3.48 -3.27
C THR A 115 19.39 3.15 -2.09
N ASP A 116 19.14 2.05 -1.38
CA ASP A 116 19.95 1.62 -0.25
C ASP A 116 21.41 1.33 -0.65
N LEU A 117 21.60 0.60 -1.75
CA LEU A 117 22.93 0.33 -2.30
C LEU A 117 23.68 1.61 -2.71
N ARG A 118 22.97 2.59 -3.27
CA ARG A 118 23.58 3.89 -3.60
C ARG A 118 24.00 4.64 -2.36
N THR A 119 23.15 4.70 -1.33
CA THR A 119 23.50 5.36 -0.07
C THR A 119 24.68 4.69 0.62
N MET A 120 24.72 3.35 0.68
CA MET A 120 25.88 2.63 1.23
C MET A 120 27.15 2.88 0.41
N GLY A 121 27.04 2.89 -0.93
CA GLY A 121 28.15 3.22 -1.81
C GLY A 121 28.72 4.62 -1.58
N ILE A 122 27.84 5.63 -1.50
CA ILE A 122 28.23 7.03 -1.25
C ILE A 122 28.97 7.16 0.07
N LEU A 123 28.42 6.60 1.16
CA LEU A 123 29.06 6.62 2.47
C LEU A 123 30.44 5.97 2.45
N ALA A 124 30.58 4.81 1.79
CA ALA A 124 31.86 4.14 1.64
C ALA A 124 32.88 5.02 0.92
N THR A 125 32.50 5.66 -0.19
CA THR A 125 33.39 6.61 -0.89
C THR A 125 33.81 7.78 -0.02
N ILE A 126 32.89 8.37 0.75
CA ILE A 126 33.21 9.49 1.65
C ILE A 126 34.25 9.04 2.70
N LEU A 127 34.06 7.85 3.27
CA LEU A 127 34.96 7.31 4.30
C LEU A 127 36.36 7.04 3.72
N VAL A 128 36.46 6.45 2.53
CA VAL A 128 37.74 6.24 1.84
C VAL A 128 38.46 7.57 1.58
N ILE A 129 37.74 8.60 1.10
CA ILE A 129 38.31 9.94 0.88
C ILE A 129 38.81 10.53 2.21
N ALA A 130 38.03 10.42 3.29
CA ALA A 130 38.43 10.91 4.61
C ALA A 130 39.73 10.24 5.09
N LEU A 131 39.86 8.92 4.90
CA LEU A 131 41.09 8.19 5.25
C LEU A 131 42.31 8.71 4.49
N VAL A 132 42.19 8.94 3.18
CA VAL A 132 43.28 9.48 2.36
C VAL A 132 43.68 10.89 2.84
N VAL A 133 42.71 11.73 3.19
CA VAL A 133 42.99 13.08 3.71
C VAL A 133 43.72 13.03 5.06
N ILE A 134 43.27 12.16 5.97
CA ILE A 134 43.93 11.97 7.28
C ILE A 134 45.38 11.52 7.08
N GLU A 135 45.63 10.56 6.19
CA GLU A 135 46.97 10.08 5.84
C GLU A 135 47.88 11.18 5.28
N LYS A 136 47.34 12.21 4.62
CA LYS A 136 48.15 13.33 4.10
C LYS A 136 48.41 14.42 5.12
N ILE A 137 47.65 14.47 6.21
CA ILE A 137 47.81 15.47 7.28
C ILE A 137 48.75 14.97 8.37
N ILE A 138 48.72 13.67 8.67
CA ILE A 138 49.61 13.01 9.65
C ILE A 138 50.95 12.70 8.98
#